data_AF-A0A246AC31-F1
#
_entry.id   AF-A0A246AC31-F1
#
_cell.length_a   1.000
_cell.length_b   1.000
_cell.length_c   1.000
_cell.angle_alpha   90.00
_cell.angle_beta   90.00
_cell.angle_gamma   90.00
#
_symmetry.space_group_name_H-M   'P 1'
#
loop_
_entity.id
_entity.type
_entity.pdbx_description
1 polymer ?
#
loop_
_entity_poly.entity_id
_entity_poly.type
_entity_poly.pdbx_seq_one_letter_code
_entity_poly.pdbx_strand_id
1 'polypeptide(L)'
;MYYKYVVIIIALAIIGLGCRFIFASDAILKEWGLESIDSTGVLARRLGAIYLGLSVLLFLSLTGMSKEQTIIIGISAISGFLAISGILDLLTGRVNTGVIRSIVAELFLCLVLVSTFFIKR
;
A
#
# COMPACT_ATOMS: atom_id res chain seq x y z
N MET A 1 11.23 -23.99 8.83
CA MET A 1 10.65 -23.26 9.98
C MET A 1 11.20 -21.83 10.08
N TYR A 2 12.52 -21.61 10.06
CA TYR A 2 13.16 -20.28 10.11
C TYR A 2 12.57 -19.24 9.13
N TYR A 3 12.42 -19.59 7.85
CA TYR A 3 11.87 -18.70 6.82
C TYR A 3 10.50 -18.09 7.20
N LYS A 4 9.59 -18.90 7.75
CA LYS A 4 8.25 -18.43 8.13
C LYS A 4 8.32 -17.38 9.24
N TYR A 5 9.16 -17.59 10.26
CA TYR A 5 9.34 -16.62 11.34
C TYR A 5 9.94 -15.31 10.84
N VAL A 6 10.96 -15.38 9.97
CA VAL A 6 11.58 -14.20 9.38
C VAL A 6 10.56 -13.39 8.59
N VAL A 7 9.76 -14.04 7.72
CA VAL A 7 8.72 -13.35 6.93
C VAL A 7 7.67 -12.70 7.82
N ILE A 8 7.22 -13.37 8.90
CA ILE A 8 6.25 -12.81 9.83
C ILE A 8 6.82 -11.57 10.54
N ILE A 9 8.06 -11.63 11.03
CA ILE A 9 8.70 -10.49 11.70
C ILE A 9 8.82 -9.30 10.74
N ILE A 10 9.27 -9.55 9.50
CA ILE A 10 9.39 -8.51 8.47
C ILE A 10 8.01 -7.93 8.13
N ALA A 11 6.98 -8.77 7.97
CA ALA A 11 5.63 -8.32 7.68
C ALA A 11 5.06 -7.44 8.79
N LEU A 12 5.28 -7.81 10.07
CA LEU A 12 4.88 -7.00 11.22
C LEU A 12 5.62 -5.66 11.27
N ALA A 13 6.93 -5.67 11.00
CA ALA A 13 7.72 -4.44 10.93
C ALA A 13 7.22 -3.50 9.82
N ILE A 14 6.89 -4.04 8.65
CA ILE A 14 6.36 -3.29 7.51
C ILE A 14 4.95 -2.76 7.80
N ILE A 15 4.09 -3.54 8.47
CA ILE A 15 2.78 -3.04 8.93
C ILE A 15 2.97 -1.88 9.90
N GLY A 16 3.86 -2.04 10.90
CA GLY A 16 4.17 -0.99 11.85
C GLY A 16 4.64 0.28 11.16
N LEU A 17 5.52 0.15 10.18
CA LEU A 17 6.01 1.27 9.37
C LEU A 17 4.87 1.90 8.56
N GLY A 18 4.07 1.09 7.85
CA GLY A 18 2.92 1.55 7.07
C GLY A 18 1.89 2.32 7.91
N CYS A 19 1.54 1.80 9.09
CA CYS A 19 0.68 2.47 10.05
C CYS A 19 1.28 3.79 10.52
N ARG A 20 2.58 3.83 10.82
CA ARG A 20 3.27 5.06 11.24
C ARG A 20 3.22 6.12 10.14
N PHE A 21 3.41 5.75 8.87
CA PHE A 21 3.28 6.66 7.73
C PHE A 21 1.85 7.17 7.51
N ILE A 22 0.83 6.35 7.77
CA ILE A 22 -0.58 6.72 7.58
C ILE A 22 -1.07 7.64 8.69
N PHE A 23 -0.77 7.31 9.96
CA PHE A 23 -1.33 7.99 11.12
C PHE A 23 -0.41 9.08 11.72
N ALA A 24 0.90 8.96 11.52
CA ALA A 24 1.90 9.86 12.09
C ALA A 24 2.83 10.44 10.99
N SER A 25 2.26 10.75 9.82
CA SER A 25 3.00 11.33 8.69
C SER A 25 3.81 12.55 9.10
N ASP A 26 3.22 13.46 9.89
CA ASP A 26 3.89 14.69 10.34
C ASP A 26 5.07 14.43 11.25
N ALA A 27 4.97 13.43 12.14
CA ALA A 27 6.05 13.08 13.04
C ALA A 27 7.23 12.48 12.26
N ILE A 28 6.97 11.56 11.32
CA ILE A 28 8.02 10.98 10.47
C ILE A 28 8.69 12.04 9.61
N LEU A 29 7.90 12.93 8.98
CA LEU A 29 8.47 13.97 8.13
C LEU A 29 9.38 14.91 8.92
N LYS A 30 8.98 15.29 10.14
CA LYS A 30 9.81 16.08 11.06
C LYS A 30 11.07 15.33 11.49
N GLU A 31 10.97 14.04 11.80
CA GLU A 31 12.14 13.20 12.13
C GLU A 31 13.13 13.13 10.96
N TRP A 32 12.64 13.20 9.72
CA TRP A 32 13.47 13.22 8.51
C TRP A 32 14.00 14.61 8.17
N GLY A 33 13.68 15.64 8.96
CA GLY A 33 14.04 17.03 8.69
C GLY A 33 13.28 17.64 7.50
N LEU A 34 12.17 17.03 7.09
CA LEU A 34 11.31 17.53 6.02
C LEU A 34 10.22 18.43 6.59
N GLU A 35 9.86 19.47 5.84
CA GLU A 35 8.69 20.27 6.17
C GLU A 35 7.41 19.43 6.03
N SER A 36 6.60 19.45 7.09
CA SER A 36 5.29 18.81 7.10
C SER A 36 4.24 19.75 6.50
N ILE A 37 4.34 19.95 5.19
CA ILE A 37 3.32 20.59 4.36
C ILE A 37 2.41 19.53 3.76
N ASP A 38 1.20 19.93 3.34
CA ASP A 38 0.17 19.00 2.86
C ASP A 38 0.68 18.06 1.74
N SER A 39 1.52 18.57 0.83
CA SER A 39 2.11 17.79 -0.26
C SER A 39 3.02 16.66 0.21
N THR A 40 3.89 16.91 1.21
CA THR A 40 4.78 15.88 1.77
C THR A 40 3.98 14.90 2.63
N GLY A 41 2.96 15.37 3.35
CA GLY A 41 2.05 14.53 4.12
C GLY A 41 1.29 13.51 3.26
N VAL A 42 0.78 13.94 2.10
CA VAL A 42 0.11 13.07 1.12
C VAL A 42 1.07 12.00 0.60
N LEU A 43 2.29 12.38 0.21
CA LEU A 43 3.29 11.42 -0.26
C LEU A 43 3.69 10.41 0.84
N ALA A 44 3.83 10.87 2.08
CA ALA A 44 4.10 10.01 3.23
C ALA A 44 2.98 8.97 3.44
N ARG A 45 1.70 9.36 3.39
CA ARG A 45 0.57 8.42 3.51
C ARG A 45 0.48 7.45 2.34
N ARG A 46 0.82 7.89 1.12
CA ARG A 46 0.92 7.01 -0.06
C ARG A 46 2.04 5.96 0.10
N LEU A 47 3.19 6.33 0.67
CA LEU A 47 4.23 5.37 1.06
C LEU A 47 3.70 4.37 2.11
N GLY A 48 2.94 4.84 3.10
CA GLY A 48 2.30 3.97 4.08
C GLY A 48 1.36 2.94 3.46
N ALA A 49 0.54 3.35 2.48
CA ALA A 49 -0.33 2.45 1.72
C ALA A 49 0.46 1.38 0.94
N ILE A 50 1.61 1.74 0.36
CA ILE A 50 2.52 0.79 -0.31
C ILE A 50 3.06 -0.24 0.70
N TYR A 51 3.51 0.20 1.88
CA TYR A 51 3.98 -0.71 2.92
C TYR A 51 2.88 -1.67 3.37
N LEU A 52 1.64 -1.21 3.55
CA LEU A 52 0.52 -2.10 3.84
C LEU A 52 0.29 -3.14 2.74
N GLY A 53 0.30 -2.75 1.47
CA GLY A 53 0.19 -3.70 0.36
C GLY A 53 1.36 -4.70 0.29
N LEU A 54 2.58 -4.25 0.60
CA LEU A 54 3.76 -5.12 0.66
C LEU A 54 3.64 -6.17 1.78
N SER A 55 3.04 -5.80 2.93
CA SER A 55 2.78 -6.75 4.00
C SER A 55 1.83 -7.87 3.56
N VAL A 56 0.82 -7.57 2.74
CA VAL A 56 -0.09 -8.55 2.16
C VAL A 56 0.69 -9.52 1.27
N LEU A 57 1.56 -9.02 0.39
CA LEU A 57 2.41 -9.85 -0.47
C LEU A 57 3.28 -10.82 0.37
N LEU A 58 3.86 -10.34 1.48
CA LEU A 58 4.65 -11.18 2.38
C LEU A 58 3.80 -12.26 3.06
N PHE A 59 2.59 -11.95 3.51
CA PHE A 59 1.70 -12.98 4.05
C PHE A 59 1.27 -13.99 3.00
N LEU A 60 1.01 -13.57 1.75
CA LEU A 60 0.71 -14.49 0.65
C LEU A 60 1.87 -15.44 0.34
N SER A 61 3.12 -15.02 0.52
CA SER A 61 4.26 -15.93 0.35
C SER A 61 4.23 -17.15 1.28
N LEU A 62 3.42 -17.10 2.34
CA LEU A 62 3.27 -18.18 3.33
C LEU A 62 2.11 -19.15 3.02
N THR A 63 1.20 -18.81 2.10
CA THR A 63 -0.04 -19.56 1.85
C THR A 63 0.11 -20.73 0.88
N GLY A 64 1.30 -20.90 0.29
CA GLY A 64 1.59 -21.98 -0.67
C GLY A 64 1.08 -21.73 -2.08
N MET A 65 0.60 -20.51 -2.38
CA MET A 65 0.24 -20.08 -3.74
C MET A 65 1.46 -20.08 -4.68
N SER A 66 1.21 -20.17 -6.00
CA SER A 66 2.29 -20.02 -6.98
C SER A 66 2.90 -18.61 -6.90
N LYS A 67 4.19 -18.48 -7.26
CA LYS A 67 4.90 -17.19 -7.23
C LYS A 67 4.16 -16.12 -8.04
N GLU A 68 3.62 -16.52 -9.20
CA GLU A 68 2.83 -15.65 -10.08
C GLU A 68 1.55 -15.15 -9.40
N GLN A 69 0.79 -16.03 -8.75
CA GLN A 69 -0.44 -15.67 -8.04
C GLN A 69 -0.16 -14.73 -6.87
N THR A 70 0.89 -15.01 -6.10
CA THR A 70 1.34 -14.16 -4.98
C THR A 70 1.69 -12.75 -5.46
N ILE A 71 2.40 -12.63 -6.59
CA ILE A 71 2.76 -11.33 -7.17
C ILE A 71 1.51 -10.60 -7.66
N ILE A 72 0.62 -11.26 -8.41
CA ILE A 72 -0.60 -10.64 -8.95
C ILE A 72 -1.49 -10.09 -7.83
N ILE A 73 -1.77 -10.90 -6.81
CA ILE A 73 -2.60 -10.48 -5.68
C ILE A 73 -1.88 -9.42 -4.83
N GLY A 74 -0.57 -9.56 -4.64
CA GLY A 74 0.22 -8.58 -3.89
C GLY A 74 0.24 -7.20 -4.54
N ILE A 75 0.49 -7.13 -5.86
CA ILE A 75 0.43 -5.87 -6.62
C ILE A 75 -0.99 -5.32 -6.61
N SER A 76 -2.00 -6.18 -6.76
CA SER A 76 -3.39 -5.77 -6.66
C SER A 76 -3.72 -5.14 -5.31
N ALA A 77 -3.22 -5.72 -4.21
CA ALA A 77 -3.42 -5.18 -2.88
C ALA A 77 -2.74 -3.81 -2.74
N ILE A 78 -1.51 -3.65 -3.22
CA ILE A 78 -0.81 -2.35 -3.26
C ILE A 78 -1.67 -1.33 -4.01
N SER A 79 -2.05 -1.60 -5.27
CA SER A 79 -2.88 -0.69 -6.06
C SER A 79 -4.21 -0.35 -5.39
N GLY A 80 -4.86 -1.32 -4.74
CA GLY A 80 -6.07 -1.10 -3.97
C GLY A 80 -5.86 -0.16 -2.77
N PHE A 81 -4.80 -0.36 -1.98
CA PHE A 81 -4.48 0.52 -0.87
C PHE A 81 -4.12 1.93 -1.32
N LEU A 82 -3.41 2.11 -2.45
CA LEU A 82 -3.16 3.44 -3.00
C LEU A 82 -4.44 4.12 -3.44
N ALA A 83 -5.35 3.40 -4.11
CA ALA A 83 -6.65 3.96 -4.52
C ALA A 83 -7.46 4.42 -3.31
N ILE A 84 -7.52 3.61 -2.24
CA ILE A 84 -8.19 3.99 -0.98
C ILE A 84 -7.52 5.23 -0.37
N SER A 85 -6.20 5.25 -0.29
CA SER A 85 -5.44 6.40 0.24
C SER A 85 -5.71 7.67 -0.56
N GLY A 86 -5.73 7.60 -1.89
CA GLY A 86 -6.06 8.73 -2.76
C GLY A 86 -7.49 9.22 -2.58
N ILE A 87 -8.47 8.33 -2.41
CA ILE A 87 -9.86 8.69 -2.12
C ILE A 87 -9.96 9.41 -0.77
N LEU A 88 -9.29 8.90 0.27
CA LEU A 88 -9.28 9.54 1.60
C LEU A 88 -8.62 10.92 1.58
N ASP A 89 -7.51 11.08 0.85
CA ASP A 89 -6.86 12.38 0.69
C ASP A 89 -7.76 13.38 -0.07
N LEU A 90 -8.53 12.91 -1.06
CA LEU A 90 -9.50 13.76 -1.78
C LEU A 90 -10.68 14.16 -0.88
N LEU A 91 -11.24 13.23 -0.11
CA LEU A 91 -12.35 13.49 0.82
C LEU A 91 -11.97 14.43 1.96
N THR A 92 -10.70 14.41 2.38
CA THR A 92 -10.18 15.30 3.42
C THR A 92 -9.75 16.67 2.89
N GLY A 93 -9.88 16.92 1.58
CA GLY A 93 -9.54 18.19 0.94
C GLY A 93 -8.03 18.48 0.88
N ARG A 94 -7.18 17.48 1.13
CA ARG A 94 -5.72 17.64 1.18
C ARG A 94 -5.06 17.66 -0.20
N VAL A 95 -5.78 17.20 -1.22
CA VAL A 95 -5.31 17.12 -2.61
C VAL A 95 -6.33 17.68 -3.57
N ASN A 96 -5.84 18.24 -4.68
CA ASN A 96 -6.70 18.73 -5.75
C ASN A 96 -7.27 17.58 -6.60
N THR A 97 -8.28 17.88 -7.41
CA THR A 97 -8.99 16.95 -8.32
C THR A 97 -8.05 16.22 -9.31
N GLY A 98 -6.81 16.69 -9.48
CA GLY A 98 -5.76 16.00 -10.26
C GLY A 98 -5.48 14.56 -9.79
N VAL A 99 -5.66 14.25 -8.51
CA VAL A 99 -5.45 12.90 -7.95
C VAL A 99 -6.43 11.86 -8.53
N ILE A 100 -7.59 12.29 -9.03
CA ILE A 100 -8.62 11.39 -9.57
C ILE A 100 -8.06 10.55 -10.71
N ARG A 101 -7.19 11.12 -11.55
CA ARG A 101 -6.55 10.36 -12.64
C ARG A 101 -5.69 9.21 -12.11
N SER A 102 -4.97 9.45 -11.03
CA SER A 102 -4.18 8.41 -10.35
C SER A 102 -5.08 7.36 -9.70
N ILE A 103 -6.13 7.77 -8.99
CA ILE A 103 -7.09 6.86 -8.34
C ILE A 103 -7.74 5.93 -9.38
N VAL A 104 -8.15 6.48 -10.52
CA VAL A 104 -8.76 5.68 -11.60
C VAL A 104 -7.76 4.67 -12.16
N ALA A 105 -6.51 5.07 -12.39
CA ALA A 105 -5.47 4.16 -12.87
C ALA A 105 -5.14 3.06 -11.85
N GLU A 106 -5.06 3.40 -10.57
CA GLU A 106 -4.80 2.46 -9.46
C GLU A 106 -5.95 1.48 -9.27
N LEU A 107 -7.19 1.96 -9.35
CA LEU A 107 -8.38 1.12 -9.27
C LEU A 107 -8.47 0.20 -10.48
N PHE A 108 -8.19 0.71 -11.68
CA PHE A 108 -8.16 -0.10 -12.91
C PHE A 108 -7.11 -1.21 -12.81
N LEU A 109 -5.89 -0.90 -12.36
CA LEU A 109 -4.84 -1.89 -12.11
C LEU A 109 -5.29 -2.95 -11.11
N CYS A 110 -5.89 -2.53 -9.99
CA CYS A 110 -6.43 -3.45 -8.99
C CYS A 110 -7.47 -4.39 -9.61
N LEU A 111 -8.46 -3.86 -10.34
CA LEU A 111 -9.53 -4.66 -10.95
C LEU A 111 -9.01 -5.63 -12.02
N VAL A 112 -8.06 -5.21 -12.86
CA VAL A 112 -7.45 -6.08 -13.89
C VAL A 112 -6.67 -7.22 -13.25
N LEU A 113 -5.92 -6.96 -12.17
CA LEU A 113 -5.15 -7.98 -11.48
C LEU A 113 -6.05 -8.95 -10.71
N VAL A 114 -7.06 -8.45 -9.99
CA VAL A 114 -8.06 -9.31 -9.32
C VAL A 114 -8.81 -10.18 -10.34
N SER A 115 -9.31 -9.59 -11.43
CA SER A 115 -10.07 -10.34 -12.44
C SER A 115 -9.24 -11.43 -13.11
N THR A 116 -7.96 -11.17 -13.38
CA THR A 116 -7.02 -12.19 -13.91
C THR A 116 -6.90 -13.37 -12.96
N PHE A 117 -6.90 -13.14 -11.65
CA PHE A 117 -6.87 -14.22 -10.66
C PHE A 117 -8.16 -15.06 -10.68
N PHE A 118 -9.33 -14.44 -10.83
CA PHE A 118 -10.61 -15.15 -10.91
C PHE A 118 -10.78 -15.96 -12.20
N ILE A 119 -10.25 -15.49 -13.33
CA ILE A 119 -10.36 -16.17 -14.63
C ILE A 119 -9.48 -17.43 -14.71
N LYS A 120 -8.37 -17.46 -13.97
CA LYS A 120 -7.37 -18.54 -14.02
C LYS A 120 -7.64 -19.69 -13.03
N ARG A 121 -8.76 -19.63 -12.31
CA ARG A 121 -9.16 -20.60 -11.27
C ARG A 121 -10.20 -21.56 -11.82
#